data_AF-A0A3D9B129-F1
#
_entry.id   AF-A0A3D9B129-F1
#
_cell.length_a   1.000
_cell.length_b   1.000
_cell.length_c   1.000
_cell.angle_alpha   90.00
_cell.angle_beta   90.00
_cell.angle_gamma   90.00
#
_symmetry.space_group_name_H-M   'P 1'
#
loop_
_entity.id
_entity.type
_entity.pdbx_description
1 polymer ?
#
loop_
_entity_poly.entity_id
_entity_poly.type
_entity_poly.pdbx_seq_one_letter_code
_entity_poly.pdbx_strand_id
1 'polypeptide(L)'
;MKKITSTIFLFGILASANMLSAQKLTQEKMKAIYSNDVATFKKQFAPGDYNKCFTLGNELYTPLGFSALSGKNTIITYLLDNKVDINKKCQNITPLELAEEGKTPKTIQLLIERGAKRD
;
A
#
# COMPACT_ATOMS: atom_id res chain seq x y z
N MET A 1 -27.53 -30.11 -37.89
CA MET A 1 -28.60 -30.42 -36.91
C MET A 1 -27.94 -30.89 -35.62
N LYS A 2 -28.46 -30.42 -34.48
CA LYS A 2 -27.95 -30.52 -33.11
C LYS A 2 -27.68 -31.96 -32.68
N LYS A 3 -26.62 -32.17 -31.87
CA LYS A 3 -26.73 -32.86 -30.57
C LYS A 3 -25.79 -32.19 -29.56
N ILE A 4 -26.41 -31.58 -28.57
CA ILE A 4 -25.81 -31.01 -27.37
C ILE A 4 -25.89 -32.14 -26.32
N THR A 5 -24.76 -32.55 -25.79
CA THR A 5 -24.67 -33.41 -24.59
C THR A 5 -23.66 -32.72 -23.68
N SER A 6 -24.08 -31.86 -22.76
CA SER A 6 -24.58 -32.22 -21.43
C SER A 6 -23.61 -33.12 -20.66
N THR A 7 -22.48 -32.54 -20.26
CA THR A 7 -21.64 -33.02 -19.16
C THR A 7 -21.26 -31.82 -18.30
N ILE A 8 -22.25 -31.33 -17.57
CA ILE A 8 -22.03 -30.80 -16.22
C ILE A 8 -21.67 -32.04 -15.38
N PHE A 9 -20.51 -32.04 -14.72
CA PHE A 9 -20.35 -32.43 -13.31
C PHE A 9 -18.87 -32.25 -12.92
N LEU A 10 -18.65 -31.29 -12.01
CA LEU A 10 -17.56 -31.21 -11.05
C LEU A 10 -16.11 -31.37 -11.53
N PHE A 11 -15.47 -30.24 -11.84
CA PHE A 11 -14.16 -29.98 -11.24
C PHE A 11 -14.26 -28.69 -10.40
N GLY A 12 -14.41 -28.90 -9.10
CA GLY A 12 -13.93 -28.00 -8.07
C GLY A 12 -14.66 -26.67 -7.93
N ILE A 13 -15.81 -26.72 -7.24
CA ILE A 13 -15.99 -25.73 -6.17
C ILE A 13 -14.87 -26.02 -5.15
N LEU A 14 -13.72 -25.36 -5.33
CA LEU A 14 -12.94 -24.88 -4.22
C LEU A 14 -13.27 -23.39 -4.05
N ALA A 15 -14.53 -23.14 -3.70
CA ALA A 15 -14.86 -21.95 -2.92
C ALA A 15 -14.34 -22.19 -1.49
N SER A 16 -13.02 -22.02 -1.30
CA SER A 16 -12.35 -21.83 0.00
C SER A 16 -10.87 -21.60 -0.32
N ALA A 17 -10.35 -20.39 -0.46
CA ALA A 17 -10.55 -19.26 0.42
C ALA A 17 -10.49 -17.94 -0.36
N ASN A 18 -11.66 -17.35 -0.62
CA ASN A 18 -11.80 -15.92 -0.38
C ASN A 18 -11.78 -15.70 1.15
N MET A 19 -10.69 -16.09 1.83
CA MET A 19 -10.38 -15.44 3.09
C MET A 19 -9.60 -14.22 2.68
N LEU A 20 -10.20 -13.06 2.93
CA LEU A 20 -9.49 -11.81 3.10
C LEU A 20 -8.21 -12.12 3.91
N SER A 21 -7.08 -12.29 3.24
CA SER A 21 -5.82 -11.99 3.88
C SER A 21 -5.95 -10.51 4.16
N ALA A 22 -6.32 -10.17 5.40
CA ALA A 22 -6.20 -8.81 5.89
C ALA A 22 -4.80 -8.37 5.44
N GLN A 23 -4.76 -7.40 4.54
CA GLN A 23 -3.56 -7.04 3.81
C GLN A 23 -2.56 -6.54 4.85
N LYS A 24 -1.72 -7.43 5.39
CA LYS A 24 -0.80 -7.08 6.47
C LYS A 24 0.42 -6.41 5.89
N LEU A 25 0.93 -5.40 6.58
CA LEU A 25 2.26 -4.88 6.33
C LEU A 25 3.27 -5.88 6.90
N THR A 26 3.58 -6.91 6.12
CA THR A 26 4.48 -8.00 6.52
C THR A 26 5.90 -7.49 6.77
N GLN A 27 6.73 -8.30 7.44
CA GLN A 27 8.13 -7.97 7.66
C GLN A 27 8.87 -7.69 6.34
N GLU A 28 8.63 -8.46 5.30
CA GLU A 28 9.24 -8.24 3.99
C GLU A 28 8.79 -6.93 3.33
N LYS A 29 7.50 -6.58 3.45
CA LYS A 29 6.98 -5.29 2.99
C LYS A 29 7.61 -4.12 3.74
N MET A 30 7.72 -4.22 5.06
CA MET A 30 8.39 -3.22 5.89
C MET A 30 9.87 -3.09 5.51
N LYS A 31 10.59 -4.21 5.40
CA LYS A 31 12.01 -4.25 4.99
C LYS A 31 12.22 -3.60 3.62
N ALA A 32 11.31 -3.85 2.69
CA ALA A 32 11.37 -3.23 1.36
C ALA A 32 11.22 -1.71 1.42
N ILE A 33 10.32 -1.18 2.27
CA ILE A 33 10.22 0.27 2.51
C ILE A 33 11.48 0.79 3.22
N TYR A 34 11.94 0.12 4.27
CA TYR A 34 13.12 0.55 5.05
C TYR A 34 14.40 0.59 4.23
N SER A 35 14.55 -0.30 3.25
CA SER A 35 15.68 -0.30 2.32
C SER A 35 15.80 1.00 1.52
N ASN A 36 14.69 1.75 1.39
CA ASN A 36 14.58 2.96 0.59
C ASN A 36 15.00 2.75 -0.89
N ASP A 37 14.93 1.51 -1.37
CA ASP A 37 15.31 1.10 -2.72
C ASP A 37 14.06 0.70 -3.53
N VAL A 38 13.86 1.35 -4.69
CA VAL A 38 12.65 1.17 -5.51
C VAL A 38 12.57 -0.24 -6.08
N ALA A 39 13.69 -0.86 -6.45
CA ALA A 39 13.69 -2.21 -7.01
C ALA A 39 13.22 -3.23 -5.96
N THR A 40 13.65 -3.08 -4.71
CA THR A 40 13.24 -3.90 -3.57
C THR A 40 11.78 -3.65 -3.20
N PHE A 41 11.34 -2.39 -3.21
CA PHE A 41 9.93 -2.02 -3.02
C PHE A 41 9.02 -2.73 -4.02
N LYS A 42 9.35 -2.69 -5.31
CA LYS A 42 8.54 -3.30 -6.38
C LYS A 42 8.44 -4.83 -6.29
N LYS A 43 9.37 -5.51 -5.60
CA LYS A 43 9.25 -6.95 -5.35
C LYS A 43 8.13 -7.29 -4.37
N GLN A 44 7.75 -6.35 -3.50
CA GLN A 44 6.78 -6.57 -2.43
C GLN A 44 5.45 -5.84 -2.64
N PHE A 45 5.41 -4.83 -3.52
CA PHE A 45 4.22 -4.03 -3.80
C PHE A 45 3.96 -3.94 -5.31
N ALA A 46 2.81 -4.44 -5.73
CA ALA A 46 2.32 -4.23 -7.10
C ALA A 46 1.69 -2.83 -7.23
N PRO A 47 1.58 -2.24 -8.44
CA PRO A 47 0.96 -0.93 -8.62
C PRO A 47 -0.44 -0.79 -8.00
N GLY A 48 -1.25 -1.86 -8.04
CA GLY A 48 -2.57 -1.87 -7.40
C GLY A 48 -2.53 -1.76 -5.88
N ASP A 49 -1.38 -1.97 -5.24
CA ASP A 49 -1.20 -1.90 -3.78
C ASP A 49 -0.91 -0.48 -3.28
N TYR A 50 -0.52 0.45 -4.15
CA TYR A 50 0.10 1.71 -3.71
C TYR A 50 -0.84 2.63 -2.91
N ASN A 51 -2.16 2.51 -3.12
CA ASN A 51 -3.19 3.24 -2.37
C ASN A 51 -3.93 2.37 -1.32
N LYS A 52 -3.54 1.10 -1.15
CA LYS A 52 -4.21 0.19 -0.21
C LYS A 52 -3.75 0.45 1.22
N CYS A 53 -4.66 0.26 2.18
CA CYS A 53 -4.31 0.29 3.61
C CYS A 53 -3.88 -1.11 4.06
N PHE A 54 -2.70 -1.18 4.67
CA PHE A 54 -2.14 -2.40 5.22
C PHE A 54 -2.14 -2.39 6.75
N THR A 55 -2.52 -3.49 7.38
CA THR A 55 -2.55 -3.60 8.85
C THR A 55 -1.14 -3.82 9.43
N LEU A 56 -0.79 -3.10 10.49
CA LEU A 56 0.42 -3.29 11.29
C LEU A 56 0.04 -3.15 12.78
N GLY A 57 -0.08 -4.28 13.47
CA GLY A 57 -0.66 -4.28 14.82
C GLY A 57 -2.12 -3.85 14.75
N ASN A 58 -2.48 -2.83 15.52
CA ASN A 58 -3.83 -2.24 15.52
C ASN A 58 -3.95 -1.02 14.60
N GLU A 59 -2.86 -0.68 13.90
CA GLU A 59 -2.79 0.48 13.00
C GLU A 59 -2.95 0.05 11.53
N LEU A 60 -3.33 0.99 10.65
CA LEU A 60 -3.35 0.82 9.21
C LEU A 60 -2.55 1.91 8.51
N TYR A 61 -1.75 1.51 7.52
CA TYR A 61 -0.91 2.42 6.75
C TYR A 61 -1.06 2.19 5.25
N THR A 62 -1.07 3.25 4.46
CA THR A 62 -0.70 3.13 3.05
C THR A 62 0.82 2.90 2.93
N PRO A 63 1.32 2.37 1.80
CA PRO A 63 2.75 2.37 1.52
C PRO A 63 3.36 3.77 1.62
N LEU A 64 2.63 4.81 1.18
CA LEU A 64 3.03 6.20 1.31
C LEU A 64 3.10 6.63 2.78
N GLY A 65 2.06 6.36 3.57
CA GLY A 65 1.99 6.72 4.99
C GLY A 65 3.09 6.08 5.84
N PHE A 66 3.35 4.77 5.66
CA PHE A 66 4.44 4.11 6.40
C PHE A 66 5.82 4.62 5.97
N SER A 67 5.99 4.91 4.67
CA SER A 67 7.22 5.54 4.14
C SER A 67 7.40 6.95 4.69
N ALA A 68 6.29 7.68 4.88
CA ALA A 68 6.26 9.02 5.44
C ALA A 68 6.69 9.01 6.92
N LEU A 69 6.07 8.16 7.74
CA LEU A 69 6.45 7.90 9.13
C LEU A 69 7.95 7.56 9.26
N SER A 70 8.48 6.77 8.33
CA SER A 70 9.85 6.27 8.35
C SER A 70 10.88 7.14 7.62
N GLY A 71 10.46 8.25 7.00
CA GLY A 71 11.33 9.18 6.27
C GLY A 71 11.99 8.61 5.02
N LYS A 72 11.32 7.71 4.29
CA LYS A 72 11.87 7.00 3.12
C LYS A 72 11.61 7.76 1.82
N ASN A 73 12.30 8.87 1.65
CA ASN A 73 12.04 9.87 0.60
C ASN A 73 12.18 9.35 -0.84
N THR A 74 13.01 8.33 -1.08
CA THR A 74 13.14 7.71 -2.41
C THR A 74 11.86 6.95 -2.75
N ILE A 75 11.31 6.19 -1.79
CA ILE A 75 10.04 5.48 -1.96
C ILE A 75 8.87 6.47 -2.06
N ILE A 76 8.86 7.52 -1.23
CA ILE A 76 7.84 8.59 -1.31
C ILE A 76 7.83 9.21 -2.71
N THR A 77 8.99 9.64 -3.20
CA THR A 77 9.11 10.25 -4.53
C THR A 77 8.57 9.31 -5.61
N TYR A 78 9.01 8.04 -5.60
CA TYR A 78 8.53 7.03 -6.53
C TYR A 78 7.01 6.83 -6.47
N LEU A 79 6.42 6.73 -5.27
CA LEU A 79 4.98 6.55 -5.11
C LEU A 79 4.20 7.76 -5.66
N LEU A 80 4.64 8.98 -5.33
CA LEU A 80 4.01 10.21 -5.81
C LEU A 80 4.11 10.38 -7.32
N ASP A 81 5.24 9.97 -7.92
CA ASP A 81 5.41 9.97 -9.38
C ASP A 81 4.46 8.96 -10.05
N ASN A 82 4.07 7.89 -9.34
CA ASN A 82 3.04 6.92 -9.75
C ASN A 82 1.59 7.35 -9.38
N LYS A 83 1.36 8.63 -9.09
CA LYS A 83 0.02 9.23 -8.93
C LYS A 83 -0.83 8.56 -7.85
N VAL A 84 -0.20 8.11 -6.77
CA VAL A 84 -0.93 7.74 -5.55
C VAL A 84 -1.71 8.94 -5.00
N ASP A 85 -2.78 8.67 -4.27
CA ASP A 85 -3.49 9.70 -3.54
C ASP A 85 -2.64 10.13 -2.33
N ILE A 86 -2.05 11.31 -2.44
CA ILE A 86 -1.15 11.89 -1.44
C ILE A 86 -1.82 12.10 -0.07
N ASN A 87 -3.15 12.22 -0.05
CA ASN A 87 -3.95 12.43 1.16
C ASN A 87 -4.72 11.17 1.56
N LYS A 88 -4.41 10.00 0.97
CA LYS A 88 -5.11 8.75 1.26
C LYS A 88 -5.00 8.40 2.74
N LYS A 89 -6.10 8.55 3.46
CA LYS A 89 -6.20 8.23 4.87
C LYS A 89 -6.32 6.73 5.11
N CYS A 90 -5.65 6.25 6.14
CA CYS A 90 -5.95 4.99 6.81
C CYS A 90 -6.22 5.31 8.29
N GLN A 91 -7.31 4.78 8.86
CA GLN A 91 -7.78 5.13 10.21
C GLN A 91 -7.87 6.65 10.47
N ASN A 92 -8.31 7.40 9.45
CA ASN A 92 -8.42 8.87 9.46
C ASN A 92 -7.09 9.65 9.58
N ILE A 93 -5.94 8.98 9.47
CA ILE A 93 -4.62 9.62 9.49
C ILE A 93 -4.06 9.71 8.07
N THR A 94 -3.60 10.90 7.69
CA THR A 94 -2.94 11.19 6.41
C THR A 94 -1.45 10.84 6.42
N PRO A 95 -0.82 10.64 5.24
CA PRO A 95 0.63 10.51 5.16
C PRO A 95 1.40 11.72 5.72
N LEU A 96 0.84 12.93 5.65
CA LEU A 96 1.46 14.13 6.20
C LEU A 96 1.50 14.10 7.74
N GLU A 97 0.39 13.75 8.39
CA GLU A 97 0.33 13.59 9.85
C GLU A 97 1.31 12.51 10.33
N LEU A 98 1.44 11.41 9.58
CA LEU A 98 2.43 10.37 9.89
C LEU A 98 3.87 10.87 9.75
N ALA A 99 4.17 11.74 8.78
CA ALA A 99 5.49 12.35 8.65
C ALA A 99 5.82 13.26 9.85
N GLU A 100 4.81 13.98 10.36
CA GLU A 100 4.88 14.81 11.57
C GLU A 100 5.11 13.96 12.82
N GLU A 101 4.37 12.87 12.99
CA GLU A 101 4.57 11.89 14.07
C GLU A 101 5.98 11.29 14.04
N GLY A 102 6.45 10.90 12.85
CA GLY A 102 7.79 10.37 12.62
C GLY A 102 8.91 11.38 12.78
N LYS A 103 8.59 12.67 12.98
CA LYS A 103 9.53 13.79 13.10
C LYS A 103 10.49 13.86 11.90
N THR A 104 9.94 13.77 10.70
CA THR A 104 10.72 13.70 9.44
C THR A 104 10.62 15.02 8.63
N PRO A 105 11.36 16.09 8.97
CA PRO A 105 11.18 17.42 8.38
C PRO A 105 11.36 17.47 6.86
N LYS A 106 12.32 16.72 6.31
CA LYS A 106 12.53 16.63 4.86
C LYS A 106 11.33 15.98 4.15
N THR A 107 10.70 15.00 4.77
CA THR A 107 9.50 14.33 4.26
C THR A 107 8.29 15.25 4.32
N ILE A 108 8.12 15.96 5.44
CA ILE A 108 7.04 16.94 5.62
C ILE A 108 7.11 17.98 4.50
N GLN A 109 8.29 18.55 4.29
CA GLN A 109 8.53 19.51 3.20
C GLN A 109 8.21 18.90 1.83
N LEU A 110 8.72 17.70 1.53
CA LEU A 110 8.46 17.01 0.27
C LEU A 110 6.96 16.78 0.03
N LEU A 111 6.21 16.32 1.04
CA LEU A 111 4.77 16.08 0.92
C LEU A 111 4.00 17.39 0.68
N ILE A 112 4.33 18.46 1.41
CA ILE A 112 3.72 19.79 1.23
C ILE A 112 3.99 20.34 -0.17
N GLU A 113 5.25 20.28 -0.64
CA GLU A 113 5.63 20.70 -1.99
C GLU A 113 4.91 19.92 -3.09
N ARG A 114 4.52 18.67 -2.79
CA ARG A 114 3.76 17.79 -3.69
C ARG A 114 2.25 17.93 -3.55
N GLY A 115 1.77 18.87 -2.71
CA GLY A 115 0.36 19.20 -2.55
C GLY A 115 -0.39 18.42 -1.48
N ALA A 116 0.32 17.80 -0.52
CA ALA A 116 -0.30 17.20 0.65
C ALA A 116 -1.02 18.27 1.48
N LYS A 117 -2.17 17.92 2.03
CA LYS A 117 -2.99 18.82 2.84
C LYS A 117 -3.21 18.27 4.23
N ARG A 118 -3.33 19.18 5.19
CA ARG A 118 -3.96 18.90 6.48
C ARG A 118 -5.46 19.06 6.28
N ASP A 119 -6.12 17.98 5.89
CA ASP A 119 -7.58 17.91 5.74
C ASP A 119 -8.20 17.17 6.93
#